data_AF-A0A661HHY6-F1
#
_entry.id   AF-A0A661HHY6-F1
#
_cell.length_a   1.000
_cell.length_b   1.000
_cell.length_c   1.000
_cell.angle_alpha   90.00
_cell.angle_beta   90.00
_cell.angle_gamma   90.00
#
_symmetry.space_group_name_H-M   'P 1'
#
loop_
_entity.id
_entity.type
_entity.pdbx_description
1 polymer ?
#
loop_
_entity_poly.entity_id
_entity_poly.type
_entity_poly.pdbx_seq_one_letter_code
_entity_poly.pdbx_strand_id
1 'polypeptide(L)'
;MYQSNIYEYLEDLKEAKLLVCKNDKEALQIRDVGVLLGFDTFVLPDLRVSVGEDLRTYDEDIQDFLSTLASYHQSENKSQNQKRKILIAPLRTLLIPFPKAKYFAKKQLEFGESVALEEFKDTLYHWGYHFTDIVASKGEVSFRGDIIDIFPIDADKPYRISLFDEEIESIQYYDENTQKRLSEELESLSFGSAFLALNKAEHESLKSRTERSTYDSFVKDIDSLGLWHLEDLGQSALEQFSAIHASNLDEELKEIYELTEPLLERKAFLLPFITEGSKYRDLEA
;
A
#
# COMPACT_ATOMS: atom_id res chain seq x y z
N MET A 1 24.59 7.74 2.35
CA MET A 1 23.88 8.88 1.75
C MET A 1 24.00 10.07 2.67
N TYR A 2 24.26 11.26 2.11
CA TYR A 2 24.25 12.52 2.84
C TYR A 2 22.90 13.22 2.61
N GLN A 3 22.32 13.78 3.67
CA GLN A 3 21.01 14.43 3.60
C GLN A 3 21.07 15.69 2.71
N SER A 4 22.21 16.38 2.70
CA SER A 4 22.49 17.52 1.83
C SER A 4 22.29 17.24 0.34
N ASN A 5 22.67 16.05 -0.13
CA ASN A 5 22.54 15.68 -1.54
C ASN A 5 21.07 15.50 -1.93
N ILE A 6 20.29 14.86 -1.04
CA ILE A 6 18.85 14.70 -1.24
C ILE A 6 18.15 16.05 -1.20
N TYR A 7 18.53 16.93 -0.26
CA TYR A 7 17.97 18.27 -0.17
C TYR A 7 18.22 19.05 -1.46
N GLU A 8 19.46 19.09 -1.94
CA GLU A 8 19.83 19.79 -3.19
C GLU A 8 19.07 19.23 -4.40
N TYR A 9 18.94 17.91 -4.51
CA TYR A 9 18.18 17.28 -5.58
C TYR A 9 16.69 17.61 -5.52
N LEU A 10 16.08 17.51 -4.34
CA LEU A 10 14.66 17.74 -4.16
C LEU A 10 14.29 19.22 -4.33
N GLU A 11 15.19 20.16 -4.04
CA GLU A 11 15.01 21.60 -4.28
C GLU A 11 14.64 21.88 -5.76
N ASP A 12 15.31 21.21 -6.69
CA ASP A 12 15.11 21.37 -8.13
C ASP A 12 14.04 20.42 -8.72
N LEU A 13 13.58 19.43 -7.96
CA LEU A 13 12.60 18.43 -8.42
C LEU A 13 11.17 19.01 -8.48
N LYS A 14 10.58 18.94 -9.68
CA LYS A 14 9.23 19.47 -9.99
C LYS A 14 8.19 18.41 -10.36
N GLU A 15 8.63 17.17 -10.53
CA GLU A 15 7.81 16.05 -10.97
C GLU A 15 7.74 14.97 -9.89
N ALA A 16 6.73 14.11 -10.02
CA ALA A 16 6.64 12.94 -9.16
C ALA A 16 7.78 11.97 -9.45
N LYS A 17 8.43 11.46 -8.40
CA LYS A 17 9.58 10.57 -8.53
C LYS A 17 9.54 9.44 -7.49
N LEU A 18 10.01 8.27 -7.90
CA LEU A 18 10.36 7.16 -7.00
C LEU A 18 11.83 7.28 -6.61
N LEU A 19 12.10 7.48 -5.32
CA LEU A 19 13.44 7.47 -4.75
C LEU A 19 13.71 6.08 -4.18
N VAL A 20 14.66 5.37 -4.79
CA VAL A 20 15.07 4.03 -4.35
C VAL A 20 16.17 4.16 -3.32
N CYS A 21 15.99 3.59 -2.14
CA CYS A 21 16.97 3.62 -1.06
C CYS A 21 17.39 2.22 -0.61
N LYS A 22 18.41 2.14 0.23
CA LYS A 22 18.97 0.89 0.75
C LYS A 22 18.04 0.22 1.75
N ASN A 23 17.46 0.98 2.67
CA ASN A 23 16.70 0.46 3.82
C ASN A 23 15.79 1.54 4.44
N ASP A 24 15.04 1.16 5.47
CA ASP A 24 14.09 2.04 6.19
C ASP A 24 14.76 3.28 6.79
N LYS A 25 15.98 3.14 7.33
CA LYS A 25 16.67 4.29 7.93
C LYS A 25 16.92 5.37 6.89
N GLU A 26 17.40 4.99 5.72
CA GLU A 26 17.61 5.91 4.61
C GLU A 26 16.28 6.44 4.06
N ALA A 27 15.24 5.60 4.01
CA ALA A 27 13.89 6.00 3.60
C ALA A 27 13.32 7.13 4.48
N LEU A 28 13.43 7.00 5.81
CA LEU A 28 12.99 8.01 6.78
C LEU A 28 13.78 9.31 6.64
N GLN A 29 15.09 9.23 6.39
CA GLN A 29 15.91 10.41 6.15
C GLN A 29 15.45 11.18 4.89
N ILE A 30 15.13 10.47 3.80
CA ILE A 30 14.59 11.08 2.58
C ILE A 30 13.24 11.73 2.85
N ARG A 31 12.36 11.01 3.58
CA ARG A 31 11.04 11.51 3.96
C ARG A 31 11.15 12.82 4.72
N ASP A 32 12.01 12.89 5.73
CA ASP A 32 12.17 14.08 6.58
C ASP A 32 12.62 15.30 5.75
N VAL A 33 13.54 15.08 4.80
CA VAL A 33 13.97 16.12 3.85
C VAL A 33 12.83 16.52 2.89
N GLY A 34 12.07 15.55 2.39
CA GLY A 34 10.91 15.80 1.52
C GLY A 34 9.83 16.62 2.23
N VAL A 35 9.46 16.24 3.45
CA VAL A 35 8.50 16.97 4.30
C VAL A 35 8.98 18.39 4.56
N LEU A 36 10.26 18.58 4.88
CA LEU A 36 10.85 19.92 5.07
C LEU A 36 10.71 20.81 3.83
N LEU A 37 10.84 20.22 2.63
CA LEU A 37 10.69 20.91 1.35
C LEU A 37 9.23 21.00 0.85
N GLY A 38 8.27 20.52 1.65
CA GLY A 38 6.84 20.56 1.33
C GLY A 38 6.40 19.55 0.28
N PHE A 39 7.07 18.40 0.17
CA PHE A 39 6.60 17.28 -0.64
C PHE A 39 5.53 16.47 0.09
N ASP A 40 4.57 15.95 -0.67
CA ASP A 40 3.76 14.81 -0.25
C ASP A 40 4.64 13.55 -0.32
N THR A 41 5.00 12.99 0.82
CA THR A 41 5.92 11.86 0.92
C THR A 41 5.20 10.57 1.27
N PHE A 42 5.48 9.50 0.52
CA PHE A 42 4.94 8.17 0.74
C PHE A 42 6.11 7.20 0.89
N VAL A 43 6.21 6.48 2.01
CA VAL A 43 7.33 5.58 2.30
C VAL A 43 6.81 4.16 2.31
N LEU A 44 7.28 3.33 1.38
CA LEU A 44 6.96 1.90 1.38
C LEU A 44 7.82 1.15 2.41
N PRO A 45 7.29 0.10 3.06
CA PRO A 45 8.04 -0.71 4.02
C PRO A 45 9.17 -1.49 3.32
N ASP A 46 10.26 -1.81 4.03
CA ASP A 46 11.32 -2.71 3.56
C ASP A 46 10.85 -4.18 3.56
N LEU A 47 10.24 -4.59 2.46
CA LEU A 47 9.74 -5.96 2.28
C LEU A 47 10.90 -6.92 2.02
N ARG A 48 11.31 -7.64 3.06
CA ARG A 48 12.40 -8.63 3.00
C ARG A 48 11.88 -10.02 2.67
N VAL A 49 11.10 -10.10 1.59
CA VAL A 49 10.50 -11.35 1.11
C VAL A 49 11.23 -11.89 -0.11
N SER A 50 11.34 -13.19 -0.20
CA SER A 50 11.83 -13.89 -1.39
C SER A 50 10.67 -14.35 -2.26
N VAL A 51 10.92 -14.48 -3.57
CA VAL A 51 9.90 -14.87 -4.54
C VAL A 51 9.26 -16.19 -4.16
N GLY A 52 7.94 -16.18 -4.02
CA GLY A 52 7.14 -17.37 -3.71
C GLY A 52 7.02 -17.72 -2.23
N GLU A 53 7.60 -16.93 -1.33
CA GLU A 53 7.36 -17.10 0.11
C GLU A 53 5.89 -16.83 0.48
N ASP A 54 5.42 -17.49 1.54
CA ASP A 54 4.09 -17.28 2.09
C ASP A 54 4.00 -15.91 2.77
N LEU A 55 3.21 -15.02 2.17
CA LEU A 55 3.09 -13.61 2.55
C LEU A 55 2.33 -13.39 3.87
N ARG A 56 1.63 -14.39 4.42
CA ARG A 56 0.92 -14.23 5.71
C ARG A 56 1.86 -13.96 6.87
N THR A 57 3.12 -14.38 6.76
CA THR A 57 4.16 -14.09 7.76
C THR A 57 4.52 -12.60 7.80
N TYR A 58 4.18 -11.86 6.74
CA TYR A 58 4.50 -10.46 6.51
C TYR A 58 3.23 -9.61 6.36
N ASP A 59 2.07 -10.08 6.86
CA ASP A 59 0.76 -9.47 6.63
C ASP A 59 0.73 -7.97 6.99
N GLU A 60 1.28 -7.59 8.13
CA GLU A 60 1.36 -6.17 8.54
C GLU A 60 2.14 -5.32 7.51
N ASP A 61 3.28 -5.81 7.03
CA ASP A 61 4.09 -5.10 6.04
C ASP A 61 3.39 -5.06 4.66
N ILE A 62 2.66 -6.11 4.29
CA ILE A 62 1.88 -6.14 3.04
C ILE A 62 0.71 -5.16 3.11
N GLN A 63 0.02 -5.06 4.24
CA GLN A 63 -1.05 -4.08 4.44
C GLN A 63 -0.50 -2.64 4.41
N ASP A 64 0.66 -2.38 5.03
CA ASP A 64 1.32 -1.07 4.95
C ASP A 64 1.75 -0.74 3.51
N PHE A 65 2.30 -1.72 2.79
CA PHE A 65 2.64 -1.59 1.37
C PHE A 65 1.43 -1.21 0.51
N LEU A 66 0.31 -1.94 0.64
CA LEU A 66 -0.90 -1.71 -0.14
C LEU A 66 -1.58 -0.39 0.23
N SER A 67 -1.70 -0.07 1.51
CA SER A 67 -2.32 1.18 1.99
C SER A 67 -1.49 2.42 1.63
N THR A 68 -0.16 2.33 1.68
CA THR A 68 0.75 3.40 1.23
C THR A 68 0.64 3.61 -0.28
N LEU A 69 0.60 2.54 -1.09
CA LEU A 69 0.38 2.66 -2.53
C LEU A 69 -0.99 3.24 -2.86
N ALA A 70 -2.04 2.81 -2.17
CA ALA A 70 -3.39 3.37 -2.31
C ALA A 70 -3.36 4.88 -2.04
N SER A 71 -2.74 5.30 -0.93
CA SER A 71 -2.59 6.71 -0.55
C SER A 71 -1.80 7.51 -1.59
N TYR A 72 -0.71 6.95 -2.13
CA TYR A 72 0.07 7.57 -3.21
C TYR A 72 -0.77 7.80 -4.46
N HIS A 73 -1.59 6.83 -4.85
CA HIS A 73 -2.44 6.91 -6.04
C HIS A 73 -3.65 7.84 -5.87
N GLN A 74 -4.21 7.91 -4.67
CA GLN A 74 -5.37 8.75 -4.33
C GLN A 74 -4.99 10.18 -3.97
N SER A 75 -3.72 10.46 -3.69
CA SER A 75 -3.25 11.83 -3.46
C SER A 75 -3.56 12.74 -4.66
N GLU A 76 -4.67 13.47 -4.55
CA GLU A 76 -5.05 14.52 -5.50
C GLU A 76 -4.15 15.74 -5.33
N ASN A 77 -3.99 16.50 -6.42
CA ASN A 77 -3.16 17.71 -6.45
C ASN A 77 -3.79 18.81 -5.58
N LYS A 78 -3.61 18.76 -4.26
CA LYS A 78 -4.14 19.75 -3.31
C LYS A 78 -3.60 21.16 -3.54
N SER A 79 -2.51 21.31 -4.32
CA SER A 79 -1.95 22.60 -4.69
C SER A 79 -2.05 22.84 -6.18
N GLN A 80 -2.71 23.94 -6.57
CA GLN A 80 -2.69 24.51 -7.93
C GLN A 80 -1.27 24.87 -8.41
N ASN A 81 -0.25 24.76 -7.55
CA ASN A 81 1.17 24.93 -7.89
C ASN A 81 1.97 23.64 -7.64
N GLN A 82 2.21 22.91 -8.73
CA GLN A 82 3.21 21.84 -8.96
C GLN A 82 3.15 20.56 -8.10
N LYS A 83 3.16 19.43 -8.81
CA LYS A 83 3.17 18.03 -8.34
C LYS A 83 4.44 17.68 -7.58
N ARG A 84 4.57 18.09 -6.32
CA ARG A 84 5.70 17.69 -5.48
C ARG A 84 5.29 16.50 -4.62
N LYS A 85 5.16 15.33 -5.25
CA LYS A 85 4.99 14.05 -4.53
C LYS A 85 6.15 13.12 -4.78
N ILE A 86 6.61 12.41 -3.74
CA ILE A 86 7.66 11.41 -3.86
C ILE A 86 7.21 10.10 -3.24
N LEU A 87 7.46 9.00 -3.96
CA LEU A 87 7.39 7.65 -3.41
C LEU A 87 8.82 7.27 -3.02
N ILE A 88 9.01 6.75 -1.83
CA ILE A 88 10.30 6.37 -1.29
C ILE A 88 10.21 4.88 -0.99
N ALA A 89 11.14 4.09 -1.50
CA ALA A 89 11.05 2.65 -1.36
C ALA A 89 12.44 2.02 -1.19
N PRO A 90 12.61 1.18 -0.16
CA PRO A 90 13.76 0.30 -0.06
C PRO A 90 13.89 -0.61 -1.28
N LEU A 91 15.11 -0.86 -1.72
CA LEU A 91 15.42 -1.63 -2.92
C LEU A 91 14.71 -2.99 -2.96
N ARG A 92 14.64 -3.68 -1.82
CA ARG A 92 14.02 -5.02 -1.72
C ARG A 92 12.54 -5.00 -2.04
N THR A 93 11.83 -3.95 -1.64
CA THR A 93 10.41 -3.75 -1.93
C THR A 93 10.14 -3.66 -3.42
N LEU A 94 11.06 -3.13 -4.23
CA LEU A 94 10.88 -3.04 -5.69
C LEU A 94 10.97 -4.40 -6.40
N LEU A 95 11.42 -5.45 -5.71
CA LEU A 95 11.59 -6.79 -6.28
C LEU A 95 10.28 -7.60 -6.28
N ILE A 96 9.24 -7.11 -5.59
CA ILE A 96 7.91 -7.71 -5.64
C ILE A 96 7.05 -7.10 -6.76
N PRO A 97 6.02 -7.81 -7.25
CA PRO A 97 5.06 -7.24 -8.20
C PRO A 97 4.25 -6.09 -7.59
N PHE A 98 4.05 -5.01 -8.36
CA PHE A 98 3.25 -3.86 -7.94
C PHE A 98 1.87 -3.90 -8.57
N PRO A 99 0.79 -3.76 -7.79
CA PRO A 99 -0.55 -3.64 -8.35
C PRO A 99 -0.71 -2.36 -9.19
N LYS A 100 -1.48 -2.47 -10.28
CA LYS A 100 -1.82 -1.31 -11.10
C LYS A 100 -2.73 -0.35 -10.34
N ALA A 101 -2.53 0.95 -10.57
CA ALA A 101 -3.26 2.04 -9.92
C ALA A 101 -4.79 1.88 -9.89
N LYS A 102 -5.38 1.31 -10.96
CA LYS A 102 -6.84 1.12 -11.08
C LYS A 102 -7.44 0.20 -10.01
N TYR A 103 -6.63 -0.64 -9.37
CA TYR A 103 -7.08 -1.58 -8.33
C TYR A 103 -7.04 -0.99 -6.91
N PHE A 104 -6.79 0.30 -6.76
CA PHE A 104 -6.87 1.02 -5.47
C PHE A 104 -8.12 1.91 -5.38
N ALA A 105 -9.23 1.46 -5.99
CA ALA A 105 -10.49 2.16 -5.93
C ALA A 105 -11.00 2.26 -4.48
N LYS A 106 -11.70 3.36 -4.17
CA LYS A 106 -12.40 3.55 -2.90
C LYS A 106 -13.89 3.40 -3.07
N LYS A 107 -14.54 2.96 -2.01
CA LYS A 107 -15.99 3.03 -1.85
C LYS A 107 -16.30 4.11 -0.83
N GLN A 108 -17.34 4.89 -1.11
CA GLN A 108 -17.90 5.88 -0.19
C GLN A 108 -19.29 5.41 0.21
N LEU A 109 -19.62 5.60 1.48
CA LEU A 109 -20.93 5.33 2.06
C LEU A 109 -21.36 6.57 2.82
N GLU A 110 -22.61 6.98 2.65
CA GLU A 110 -23.15 8.20 3.28
C GLU A 110 -24.36 7.88 4.15
N PHE A 111 -24.59 8.71 5.18
CA PHE A 111 -25.82 8.67 5.96
C PHE A 111 -27.04 8.83 5.03
N GLY A 112 -28.06 8.00 5.23
CA GLY A 112 -29.28 7.95 4.40
C GLY A 112 -29.11 7.26 3.04
N GLU A 113 -27.93 6.74 2.70
CA GLU A 113 -27.74 5.91 1.51
C GLU A 113 -28.33 4.51 1.73
N SER A 114 -28.95 3.94 0.69
CA SER A 114 -29.40 2.54 0.70
C SER A 114 -28.30 1.61 0.19
N VAL A 115 -28.01 0.56 0.96
CA VAL A 115 -26.97 -0.43 0.71
C VAL A 115 -27.62 -1.78 0.38
N ALA A 116 -27.44 -2.23 -0.87
CA ALA A 116 -27.75 -3.60 -1.26
C ALA A 116 -26.77 -4.58 -0.59
N LEU A 117 -27.17 -5.15 0.55
CA LEU A 117 -26.29 -5.94 1.42
C LEU A 117 -25.55 -7.08 0.71
N GLU A 118 -26.22 -7.82 -0.16
CA GLU A 118 -25.59 -8.95 -0.85
C GLU A 118 -24.54 -8.49 -1.86
N GLU A 119 -24.79 -7.42 -2.62
CA GLU A 119 -23.80 -6.83 -3.52
C GLU A 119 -22.63 -6.21 -2.75
N PHE A 120 -22.92 -5.64 -1.57
CA PHE A 120 -21.89 -5.08 -0.71
C PHE A 120 -20.97 -6.16 -0.14
N LYS A 121 -21.52 -7.27 0.36
CA LYS A 121 -20.73 -8.43 0.80
C LYS A 121 -19.89 -8.99 -0.35
N ASP A 122 -20.47 -9.14 -1.53
CA ASP A 122 -19.76 -9.63 -2.72
C ASP A 122 -18.59 -8.70 -3.08
N THR A 123 -18.81 -7.39 -3.03
CA THR A 123 -17.75 -6.38 -3.23
C THR A 123 -16.62 -6.54 -2.21
N LEU A 124 -16.94 -6.60 -0.91
CA LEU A 124 -15.94 -6.71 0.14
C LEU A 124 -15.14 -8.01 0.06
N TYR A 125 -15.80 -9.13 -0.27
CA TYR A 125 -15.13 -10.42 -0.50
C TYR A 125 -14.12 -10.31 -1.65
N HIS A 126 -14.54 -9.75 -2.78
CA HIS A 126 -13.65 -9.59 -3.92
C HIS A 126 -12.52 -8.58 -3.68
N TRP A 127 -12.75 -7.61 -2.78
CA TRP A 127 -11.77 -6.62 -2.34
C TRP A 127 -10.78 -7.16 -1.30
N GLY A 128 -10.92 -8.43 -0.89
CA GLY A 128 -10.00 -9.11 0.02
C GLY A 128 -10.32 -8.94 1.50
N TYR A 129 -11.53 -8.50 1.87
CA TYR A 129 -11.91 -8.42 3.28
C TYR A 129 -12.20 -9.81 3.85
N HIS A 130 -11.72 -10.05 5.07
CA HIS A 130 -11.99 -11.26 5.83
C HIS A 130 -13.28 -11.14 6.63
N PHE A 131 -14.22 -12.06 6.41
CA PHE A 131 -15.49 -12.08 7.11
C PHE A 131 -15.33 -12.79 8.45
N THR A 132 -15.55 -12.07 9.55
CA THR A 132 -15.39 -12.55 10.92
C THR A 132 -16.63 -12.27 11.78
N ASP A 133 -16.75 -12.96 12.91
CA ASP A 133 -17.85 -12.72 13.87
C ASP A 133 -17.65 -11.43 14.68
N ILE A 134 -16.39 -11.04 14.87
CA ILE A 134 -15.96 -9.84 15.59
C ILE A 134 -14.73 -9.30 14.87
N VAL A 135 -14.82 -8.06 14.41
CA VAL A 135 -13.68 -7.34 13.83
C VAL A 135 -12.72 -6.93 14.93
N ALA A 136 -11.50 -7.42 14.83
CA ALA A 136 -10.38 -7.17 15.74
C ALA A 136 -9.18 -6.54 15.03
N SER A 137 -9.01 -6.80 13.73
CA SER A 137 -7.85 -6.37 12.95
C SER A 137 -8.25 -5.68 11.65
N LYS A 138 -7.31 -4.93 11.07
CA LYS A 138 -7.43 -4.35 9.73
C LYS A 138 -7.66 -5.45 8.68
N GLY A 139 -8.41 -5.12 7.64
CA GLY A 139 -8.82 -6.05 6.60
C GLY A 139 -10.02 -6.94 6.96
N GLU A 140 -10.60 -6.80 8.16
CA GLU A 140 -11.75 -7.59 8.60
C GLU A 140 -13.09 -6.85 8.45
N VAL A 141 -14.15 -7.62 8.27
CA VAL A 141 -15.54 -7.16 8.26
C VAL A 141 -16.45 -8.15 8.99
N SER A 142 -17.46 -7.65 9.70
CA SER A 142 -18.51 -8.44 10.33
C SER A 142 -19.89 -7.90 9.96
N PHE A 143 -20.84 -8.81 9.76
CA PHE A 143 -22.24 -8.51 9.50
C PHE A 143 -23.11 -9.17 10.58
N ARG A 144 -23.80 -8.36 11.39
CA ARG A 144 -24.60 -8.83 12.52
C ARG A 144 -25.97 -8.15 12.51
N GLY A 145 -26.90 -8.76 11.79
CA GLY A 145 -28.23 -8.19 11.58
C GLY A 145 -28.14 -6.88 10.82
N ASP A 146 -28.49 -5.80 11.49
CA ASP A 146 -28.48 -4.41 11.02
C ASP A 146 -27.15 -3.69 11.27
N ILE A 147 -26.13 -4.38 11.79
CA ILE A 147 -24.81 -3.80 12.07
C ILE A 147 -23.77 -4.36 11.11
N ILE A 148 -22.99 -3.47 10.50
CA ILE A 148 -21.77 -3.80 9.77
C ILE A 148 -20.59 -3.17 10.51
N ASP A 149 -19.65 -4.00 10.95
CA ASP A 149 -18.36 -3.51 11.44
C ASP A 149 -17.31 -3.77 10.37
N ILE A 150 -16.47 -2.77 10.08
CA ILE A 150 -15.41 -2.88 9.08
C ILE A 150 -14.15 -2.17 9.58
N PHE A 151 -12.99 -2.79 9.40
CA PHE A 151 -11.71 -2.16 9.69
C PHE A 151 -10.86 -2.06 8.43
N PRO A 152 -10.95 -0.95 7.69
CA PRO A 152 -10.12 -0.74 6.50
C PRO A 152 -8.63 -0.68 6.82
N ILE A 153 -7.79 -1.16 5.89
CA ILE A 153 -6.33 -1.13 6.05
C ILE A 153 -5.78 0.30 6.11
N ASP A 154 -6.46 1.25 5.44
CA ASP A 154 -6.12 2.67 5.36
C ASP A 154 -6.78 3.52 6.45
N ALA A 155 -7.39 2.90 7.47
CA ALA A 155 -8.00 3.58 8.60
C ALA A 155 -7.23 3.36 9.91
N ASP A 156 -7.26 4.37 10.79
CA ASP A 156 -6.67 4.27 12.14
C ASP A 156 -7.59 3.54 13.14
N LYS A 157 -8.90 3.56 12.89
CA LYS A 157 -9.94 2.96 13.74
C LYS A 157 -11.01 2.28 12.88
N PRO A 158 -11.64 1.21 13.38
CA PRO A 158 -12.72 0.56 12.68
C PRO A 158 -14.01 1.39 12.73
N TYR A 159 -14.88 1.14 11.76
CA TYR A 159 -16.17 1.78 11.62
C TYR A 159 -17.28 0.79 11.95
N ARG A 160 -18.30 1.29 12.63
CA ARG A 160 -19.59 0.63 12.80
C ARG A 160 -20.63 1.39 12.00
N ILE A 161 -21.28 0.68 11.09
CA ILE A 161 -22.40 1.15 10.28
C ILE A 161 -23.64 0.47 10.84
N SER A 162 -24.65 1.25 11.24
CA SER A 162 -25.96 0.72 11.63
C SER A 162 -26.97 1.02 10.53
N LEU A 163 -27.80 0.04 10.22
CA LEU A 163 -28.80 0.08 9.17
C LEU A 163 -30.21 0.10 9.77
N PHE A 164 -31.16 0.64 9.02
CA PHE A 164 -32.58 0.36 9.20
C PHE A 164 -33.12 -0.18 7.87
N ASP A 165 -33.50 -1.46 7.87
CA ASP A 165 -33.68 -2.26 6.66
C ASP A 165 -32.41 -2.24 5.78
N GLU A 166 -32.40 -1.45 4.70
CA GLU A 166 -31.25 -1.29 3.80
C GLU A 166 -30.65 0.12 3.85
N GLU A 167 -31.17 1.04 4.68
CA GLU A 167 -30.72 2.43 4.75
C GLU A 167 -29.69 2.64 5.87
N ILE A 168 -28.63 3.40 5.61
CA ILE A 168 -27.62 3.76 6.63
C ILE A 168 -28.18 4.80 7.60
N GLU A 169 -28.38 4.38 8.85
CA GLU A 169 -28.84 5.25 9.94
C GLU A 169 -27.69 5.89 10.72
N SER A 170 -26.53 5.23 10.82
CA SER A 170 -25.38 5.85 11.49
C SER A 170 -24.07 5.21 11.04
N ILE A 171 -23.02 6.04 11.03
CA ILE A 171 -21.63 5.63 10.81
C ILE A 171 -20.82 6.19 11.97
N GLN A 172 -20.09 5.35 12.70
CA GLN A 172 -19.34 5.76 13.89
C GLN A 172 -18.02 5.02 14.00
N TYR A 173 -17.00 5.66 14.56
CA TYR A 173 -15.83 4.95 15.04
C TYR A 173 -16.16 4.13 16.29
N TYR A 174 -15.51 2.98 16.44
CA TYR A 174 -15.53 2.23 17.68
C TYR A 174 -14.13 1.74 18.06
N ASP A 175 -13.97 1.40 19.34
CA ASP A 175 -12.72 0.86 19.86
C ASP A 175 -12.69 -0.66 19.66
N GLU A 176 -11.73 -1.16 18.88
CA GLU A 176 -11.55 -2.56 18.50
C GLU A 176 -11.36 -3.49 19.71
N ASN A 177 -10.82 -3.00 20.82
CA ASN A 177 -10.55 -3.82 22.01
C ASN A 177 -11.78 -3.95 22.91
N THR A 178 -12.50 -2.85 23.12
CA THR A 178 -13.66 -2.77 24.02
C THR A 178 -14.99 -2.95 23.29
N GLN A 179 -14.99 -2.88 21.96
CA GLN A 179 -16.14 -2.95 21.07
C GLN A 179 -17.19 -1.85 21.32
N LYS A 180 -16.75 -0.73 21.94
CA LYS A 180 -17.57 0.42 22.31
C LYS A 180 -17.42 1.56 21.31
N ARG A 181 -18.54 2.20 20.99
CA ARG A 181 -18.60 3.42 20.17
C ARG A 181 -17.81 4.55 20.84
N LEU A 182 -17.10 5.35 20.06
CA LEU A 182 -16.19 6.38 20.57
C LEU A 182 -16.86 7.75 20.76
N SER A 183 -17.81 8.15 19.92
CA SER A 183 -18.96 9.05 20.21
C SER A 183 -19.49 9.75 18.97
N GLU A 184 -18.61 10.25 18.10
CA GLU A 184 -19.01 11.10 16.98
C GLU A 184 -19.56 10.27 15.81
N GLU A 185 -20.74 10.67 15.33
CA GLU A 185 -21.32 10.18 14.08
C GLU A 185 -20.70 10.91 12.90
N LEU A 186 -20.39 10.13 11.87
CA LEU A 186 -19.83 10.61 10.63
C LEU A 186 -20.95 10.73 9.60
N GLU A 187 -20.91 11.81 8.81
CA GLU A 187 -21.82 11.98 7.66
C GLU A 187 -21.52 10.96 6.55
N SER A 188 -20.25 10.54 6.44
CA SER A 188 -19.80 9.59 5.45
C SER A 188 -18.56 8.81 5.90
N LEU A 189 -18.31 7.70 5.22
CA LEU A 189 -17.14 6.84 5.34
C LEU A 189 -16.59 6.62 3.93
N SER A 190 -15.28 6.75 3.74
CA SER A 190 -14.59 6.31 2.54
C SER A 190 -13.48 5.34 2.89
N PHE A 191 -13.42 4.21 2.18
CA PHE A 191 -12.45 3.15 2.45
C PHE A 191 -11.99 2.44 1.16
N GLY A 192 -10.77 1.90 1.19
CA GLY A 192 -10.19 1.14 0.09
C GLY A 192 -10.41 -0.38 0.18
N SER A 193 -9.89 -1.12 -0.79
CA SER A 193 -9.77 -2.58 -0.73
C SER A 193 -8.78 -3.03 0.34
N ALA A 194 -9.01 -4.20 0.95
CA ALA A 194 -8.06 -4.82 1.88
C ALA A 194 -6.89 -5.50 1.15
N PHE A 195 -7.13 -6.03 -0.05
CA PHE A 195 -6.09 -6.50 -0.96
C PHE A 195 -6.04 -5.66 -2.24
N LEU A 196 -6.99 -5.88 -3.16
CA LEU A 196 -7.14 -5.15 -4.41
C LEU A 196 -8.62 -5.00 -4.75
N ALA A 197 -9.01 -3.87 -5.32
CA ALA A 197 -10.39 -3.60 -5.74
C ALA A 197 -10.76 -4.38 -7.02
N LEU A 198 -10.81 -5.71 -6.90
CA LEU A 198 -11.08 -6.63 -8.00
C LEU A 198 -12.58 -6.77 -8.24
N ASN A 199 -12.96 -7.00 -9.49
CA ASN A 199 -14.25 -7.59 -9.78
C ASN A 199 -14.22 -9.12 -9.57
N LYS A 200 -15.40 -9.74 -9.61
CA LYS A 200 -15.57 -11.19 -9.43
C LYS A 200 -14.67 -12.05 -10.34
N ALA A 201 -14.64 -11.74 -11.63
CA ALA A 201 -13.87 -12.53 -12.60
C ALA A 201 -12.35 -12.39 -12.37
N GLU A 202 -11.88 -11.18 -12.05
CA GLU A 202 -10.48 -10.93 -11.70
C GLU A 202 -10.07 -11.67 -10.41
N HIS A 203 -10.92 -11.62 -9.38
CA HIS A 203 -10.69 -12.32 -8.12
C HIS A 203 -10.67 -13.84 -8.31
N GLU A 204 -11.66 -14.41 -9.00
CA GLU A 204 -11.72 -15.85 -9.28
C GLU A 204 -10.49 -16.32 -10.09
N SER A 205 -10.04 -15.51 -11.05
CA SER A 205 -8.84 -15.80 -11.83
C SER A 205 -7.59 -15.79 -10.96
N LEU A 206 -7.40 -14.76 -10.14
CA LEU A 206 -6.28 -14.66 -9.19
C LEU A 206 -6.28 -15.84 -8.21
N LYS A 207 -7.42 -16.12 -7.59
CA LYS A 207 -7.59 -17.27 -6.69
C LYS A 207 -7.22 -18.59 -7.36
N SER A 208 -7.65 -18.79 -8.60
CA SER A 208 -7.33 -20.01 -9.34
C SER A 208 -5.83 -20.13 -9.64
N ARG A 209 -5.14 -19.01 -9.90
CA ARG A 209 -3.67 -18.99 -10.09
C ARG A 209 -2.94 -19.31 -8.80
N THR A 210 -3.35 -18.71 -7.67
CA THR A 210 -2.71 -18.97 -6.36
C THR A 210 -2.89 -20.43 -5.94
N GLU A 211 -4.09 -21.00 -6.09
CA GLU A 211 -4.37 -22.41 -5.75
C GLU A 211 -3.53 -23.39 -6.58
N ARG A 212 -3.22 -23.03 -7.84
CA ARG A 212 -2.40 -23.83 -8.76
C ARG A 212 -0.90 -23.52 -8.69
N SER A 213 -0.51 -22.59 -7.83
CA SER A 213 0.87 -22.15 -7.68
C SER A 213 1.80 -23.34 -7.41
N THR A 214 2.98 -23.33 -8.02
CA THR A 214 4.05 -24.29 -7.75
C THR A 214 4.89 -23.89 -6.55
N TYR A 215 4.74 -22.68 -6.02
CA TYR A 215 5.46 -22.24 -4.82
C TYR A 215 5.10 -23.09 -3.60
N ASP A 216 6.05 -23.19 -2.68
CA ASP A 216 5.91 -23.97 -1.45
C ASP A 216 5.24 -23.10 -0.38
N SER A 217 3.96 -23.37 -0.12
CA SER A 217 3.19 -22.74 0.93
C SER A 217 2.15 -23.74 1.42
N PHE A 218 1.90 -23.73 2.73
CA PHE A 218 1.01 -24.68 3.39
C PHE A 218 -0.45 -24.52 2.94
N VAL A 219 -0.90 -23.27 2.77
CA VAL A 219 -2.22 -22.94 2.26
C VAL A 219 -2.03 -22.03 1.07
N LYS A 220 -2.60 -22.39 -0.08
CA LYS A 220 -2.40 -21.68 -1.35
C LYS A 220 -3.63 -20.83 -1.68
N ASP A 221 -3.62 -19.59 -1.22
CA ASP A 221 -4.68 -18.62 -1.42
C ASP A 221 -4.11 -17.25 -1.78
N ILE A 222 -5.00 -16.25 -1.86
CA ILE A 222 -4.62 -14.87 -2.19
C ILE A 222 -3.73 -14.28 -1.08
N ASP A 223 -4.00 -14.60 0.18
CA ASP A 223 -3.25 -14.04 1.31
C ASP A 223 -1.81 -14.54 1.35
N SER A 224 -1.57 -15.82 1.01
CA SER A 224 -0.20 -16.34 0.97
C SER A 224 0.55 -15.99 -0.30
N LEU A 225 -0.12 -15.99 -1.45
CA LEU A 225 0.58 -16.01 -2.74
C LEU A 225 0.05 -14.98 -3.76
N GLY A 226 -0.93 -14.16 -3.40
CA GLY A 226 -1.64 -13.26 -4.32
C GLY A 226 -0.72 -12.29 -5.05
N LEU A 227 0.24 -11.67 -4.35
CA LEU A 227 1.18 -10.73 -4.98
C LEU A 227 2.10 -11.41 -6.00
N TRP A 228 2.45 -12.69 -5.82
CA TRP A 228 3.29 -13.43 -6.77
C TRP A 228 2.55 -13.77 -8.06
N HIS A 229 1.21 -13.81 -8.00
CA HIS A 229 0.34 -14.21 -9.11
C HIS A 229 -0.49 -13.05 -9.68
N LEU A 230 -0.04 -11.80 -9.51
CA LEU A 230 -0.76 -10.65 -10.05
C LEU A 230 -0.88 -10.70 -11.59
N GLU A 231 0.15 -11.16 -12.31
CA GLU A 231 0.18 -11.19 -13.77
C GLU A 231 -0.31 -9.86 -14.39
N ASP A 232 -1.45 -9.87 -15.09
CA ASP A 232 -2.07 -8.71 -15.73
C ASP A 232 -2.65 -7.69 -14.73
N LEU A 233 -2.84 -8.08 -13.47
CA LEU A 233 -3.25 -7.19 -12.38
C LEU A 233 -2.08 -6.31 -11.88
N GLY A 234 -0.84 -6.74 -12.14
CA GLY A 234 0.37 -6.08 -11.67
C GLY A 234 1.31 -5.66 -12.79
N GLN A 235 2.43 -5.06 -12.40
CA GLN A 235 3.56 -4.69 -13.24
C GLN A 235 4.79 -4.39 -12.37
N SER A 236 5.95 -4.14 -12.97
CA SER A 236 7.12 -3.71 -12.19
C SER A 236 6.94 -2.30 -11.65
N ALA A 237 7.44 -2.02 -10.45
CA ALA A 237 7.54 -0.65 -9.93
C ALA A 237 8.29 0.28 -10.89
N LEU A 238 9.34 -0.23 -11.55
CA LEU A 238 10.19 0.53 -12.46
C LEU A 238 9.52 0.82 -13.82
N GLU A 239 8.46 0.09 -14.16
CA GLU A 239 7.60 0.39 -15.31
C GLU A 239 6.51 1.41 -14.92
N GLN A 240 6.09 1.41 -13.66
CA GLN A 240 5.02 2.25 -13.14
C GLN A 240 5.47 3.66 -12.75
N PHE A 241 6.71 3.82 -12.28
CA PHE A 241 7.21 5.07 -11.71
C PHE A 241 8.56 5.47 -12.35
N SER A 242 8.74 6.78 -12.57
CA SER A 242 10.07 7.32 -12.89
C SER A 242 10.94 7.23 -11.64
N ALA A 243 12.01 6.43 -11.71
CA ALA A 243 12.85 6.10 -10.57
C ALA A 243 14.25 6.72 -10.65
N ILE A 244 14.83 7.00 -9.48
CA ILE A 244 16.23 7.38 -9.28
C ILE A 244 16.74 6.74 -7.99
N HIS A 245 17.99 6.30 -7.95
CA HIS A 245 18.58 5.84 -6.70
C HIS A 245 18.97 7.04 -5.82
N ALA A 246 18.63 6.98 -4.55
CA ALA A 246 18.97 8.01 -3.58
C ALA A 246 20.47 8.02 -3.23
N SER A 247 21.15 6.89 -3.45
CA SER A 247 22.59 6.70 -3.29
C SER A 247 23.11 5.62 -4.25
N ASN A 248 24.41 5.32 -4.23
CA ASN A 248 24.91 4.18 -5.00
C ASN A 248 24.47 2.87 -4.31
N LEU A 249 23.75 2.02 -5.06
CA LEU A 249 23.17 0.75 -4.58
C LEU A 249 23.82 -0.50 -5.21
N ASP A 250 24.99 -0.36 -5.84
CA ASP A 250 25.65 -1.45 -6.58
C ASP A 250 26.01 -2.66 -5.70
N GLU A 251 26.44 -2.42 -4.46
CA GLU A 251 26.81 -3.48 -3.52
C GLU A 251 25.56 -4.23 -3.04
N GLU A 252 24.50 -3.52 -2.70
CA GLU A 252 23.21 -4.06 -2.28
C GLU A 252 22.59 -4.91 -3.38
N LEU A 253 22.58 -4.40 -4.62
CA LEU A 253 22.12 -5.15 -5.79
C LEU A 253 22.99 -6.40 -6.00
N LYS A 254 24.31 -6.29 -5.86
CA LYS A 254 25.18 -7.47 -6.02
C LYS A 254 24.84 -8.54 -4.98
N GLU A 255 24.74 -8.17 -3.71
CA GLU A 255 24.42 -9.09 -2.62
C GLU A 255 23.06 -9.78 -2.82
N ILE A 256 22.01 -9.03 -3.16
CA ILE A 256 20.67 -9.57 -3.39
C ILE A 256 20.69 -10.64 -4.49
N TYR A 257 21.30 -10.35 -5.64
CA TYR A 257 21.31 -11.27 -6.79
C TYR A 257 22.33 -12.42 -6.65
N GLU A 258 23.24 -12.36 -5.67
CA GLU A 258 24.08 -13.50 -5.30
C GLU A 258 23.36 -14.47 -4.35
N LEU A 259 22.41 -13.97 -3.56
CA LEU A 259 21.70 -14.75 -2.54
C LEU A 259 20.30 -15.22 -2.95
N THR A 260 19.68 -14.55 -3.92
CA THR A 260 18.28 -14.76 -4.31
C THR A 260 18.10 -14.74 -5.81
N GLU A 261 16.94 -15.19 -6.29
CA GLU A 261 16.53 -15.13 -7.70
C GLU A 261 15.27 -14.24 -7.85
N PRO A 262 15.43 -12.90 -7.88
CA PRO A 262 14.29 -11.99 -8.05
C PRO A 262 13.60 -12.13 -9.41
N LEU A 263 12.33 -11.73 -9.49
CA LEU A 263 11.56 -11.71 -10.75
C LEU A 263 12.11 -10.71 -11.77
N LEU A 264 12.67 -9.60 -11.30
CA LEU A 264 13.27 -8.56 -12.14
C LEU A 264 14.74 -8.89 -12.40
N GLU A 265 15.18 -8.74 -13.65
CA GLU A 265 16.61 -8.82 -13.97
C GLU A 265 17.36 -7.63 -13.39
N ARG A 266 18.60 -7.85 -12.90
CA ARG A 266 19.45 -6.78 -12.33
C ARG A 266 19.61 -5.56 -13.24
N LYS A 267 19.60 -5.75 -14.57
CA LYS A 267 19.71 -4.67 -15.56
C LYS A 267 18.57 -3.64 -15.47
N ALA A 268 17.43 -4.02 -14.90
CA ALA A 268 16.31 -3.10 -14.67
C ALA A 268 16.68 -1.95 -13.72
N PHE A 269 17.65 -2.19 -12.81
CA PHE A 269 18.14 -1.22 -11.84
C PHE A 269 19.33 -0.39 -12.34
N LEU A 270 19.60 -0.37 -13.65
CA LEU A 270 20.58 0.55 -14.25
C LEU A 270 19.99 1.97 -14.33
N LEU A 271 19.74 2.55 -13.16
CA LEU A 271 19.14 3.86 -12.96
C LEU A 271 20.23 4.89 -12.60
N PRO A 272 20.01 6.18 -12.91
CA PRO A 272 20.84 7.23 -12.34
C PRO A 272 20.72 7.24 -10.81
N PHE A 273 21.74 7.78 -10.13
CA PHE A 273 21.70 8.03 -8.70
C PHE A 273 21.96 9.51 -8.40
N ILE A 274 21.45 9.99 -7.27
CA ILE A 274 21.67 11.36 -6.81
C ILE A 274 23.15 11.56 -6.50
N THR A 275 23.79 12.49 -7.20
CA THR A 275 25.21 12.79 -7.03
C THR A 275 25.47 13.67 -5.82
N GLU A 276 26.74 13.77 -5.43
CA GLU A 276 27.16 14.68 -4.35
C GLU A 276 26.85 16.13 -4.73
N GLY A 277 26.14 16.82 -3.82
CA GLY A 277 25.79 18.22 -3.95
C GLY A 277 26.97 19.13 -3.64
N SER A 278 26.87 20.39 -4.06
CA SER A 278 27.92 21.40 -3.82
C SER A 278 27.42 22.60 -3.02
N LYS A 279 26.10 22.76 -2.87
CA LYS A 279 25.47 23.92 -2.22
C LYS A 279 25.31 23.73 -0.71
N TYR A 280 25.07 22.49 -0.27
CA TYR A 280 24.73 22.16 1.11
C TYR A 280 25.70 21.12 1.68
N ARG A 281 25.89 21.13 3.01
CA ARG A 281 26.69 20.15 3.75
C ARG A 281 25.93 19.72 5.01
N ASP A 282 26.02 18.44 5.35
CA ASP A 282 25.46 17.91 6.59
C ASP A 282 26.14 18.58 7.81
N LEU A 283 25.35 18.90 8.83
CA LEU A 283 25.88 19.38 10.11
C LEU A 283 26.62 18.23 10.77
N GLU A 284 27.91 18.42 11.09
CA GLU A 284 28.65 17.46 11.93
C GLU A 284 27.99 17.41 13.31
N ALA A 285 27.60 16.20 13.72
CA ALA A 285 26.96 15.94 15.01
C ALA A 285 27.95 16.03 16.18
#